data_AF-A0A0S8FJX2-F1
#
_entry.id   AF-A0A0S8FJX2-F1
#
_cell.length_a   1.000
_cell.length_b   1.000
_cell.length_c   1.000
_cell.angle_alpha   90.00
_cell.angle_beta   90.00
_cell.angle_gamma   90.00
#
_symmetry.space_group_name_H-M   'P 1'
#
loop_
_entity.id
_entity.type
_entity.pdbx_description
1 polymer ?
#
loop_
_entity_poly.entity_id
_entity_poly.type
_entity_poly.pdbx_seq_one_letter_code
_entity_poly.pdbx_strand_id
1 'polypeptide(L)'
;MRLAFLLIAVVGVALGTADAFAGKFGKAGTEGALRVRYFTAEIPPASEGGQVRVGVKLPLGAKIAKTLVFIDSEDKADRKDWSKCDVEKKTCAIGDARILRFHREDREKWQDLAVDVESSTQAPRFVKLTVRFQPQSGFDRSGCSRTNMRCGYAGPVE
;
A
#
# COMPACT_ATOMS: atom_id res chain seq x y z
N MET A 1 12.36 -67.90 7.56
CA MET A 1 13.50 -67.06 7.14
C MET A 1 13.40 -65.73 7.87
N ARG A 2 14.42 -65.40 8.68
CA ARG A 2 14.61 -64.11 9.36
C ARG A 2 15.42 -63.19 8.46
N LEU A 3 15.05 -61.92 8.32
CA LEU A 3 15.88 -60.76 7.90
C LEU A 3 14.90 -59.58 7.72
N ALA A 4 15.10 -58.34 8.15
CA ALA A 4 15.97 -57.69 9.13
C ALA A 4 15.35 -56.30 9.40
N PHE A 5 15.68 -55.72 10.55
CA PHE A 5 15.31 -54.37 10.98
C PHE A 5 15.91 -53.29 10.05
N LEU A 6 15.16 -52.20 9.82
CA LEU A 6 15.74 -50.85 9.78
C LEU A 6 14.70 -49.79 10.19
N LEU A 7 14.98 -49.15 11.31
CA LEU A 7 14.39 -47.92 11.84
C LEU A 7 15.00 -46.70 11.12
N ILE A 8 14.19 -45.66 10.87
CA ILE A 8 14.47 -44.19 10.92
C ILE A 8 13.07 -43.54 10.75
N ALA A 9 12.39 -43.06 11.81
CA ALA A 9 12.52 -41.77 12.49
C ALA A 9 12.01 -40.54 11.69
N VAL A 10 10.73 -40.22 11.95
CA VAL A 10 10.10 -38.89 12.18
C VAL A 10 10.67 -37.65 11.45
N VAL A 11 9.83 -37.00 10.62
CA VAL A 11 9.57 -35.55 10.70
C VAL A 11 8.11 -35.29 10.32
N GLY A 12 7.33 -34.75 11.27
CA GLY A 12 5.95 -34.32 11.06
C GLY A 12 5.86 -33.06 10.20
N VAL A 13 4.85 -33.01 9.33
CA VAL A 13 4.40 -31.76 8.72
C VAL A 13 3.21 -31.28 9.54
N ALA A 14 3.52 -30.37 10.46
CA ALA A 14 2.57 -29.61 11.22
C ALA A 14 1.71 -28.73 10.29
N LEU A 15 0.41 -28.77 10.55
CA LEU A 15 -0.50 -27.61 10.61
C LEU A 15 -0.28 -26.51 9.57
N GLY A 16 -1.15 -26.50 8.55
CA GLY A 16 -1.49 -25.29 7.81
C GLY A 16 -2.14 -24.27 8.76
N THR A 17 -1.32 -23.46 9.41
CA THR A 17 -1.76 -22.24 10.06
C THR A 17 -1.91 -21.18 8.98
N ALA A 18 -3.16 -20.81 8.69
CA ALA A 18 -3.47 -19.54 8.05
C ALA A 18 -2.70 -18.43 8.80
N ASP A 19 -1.96 -17.61 8.06
CA ASP A 19 -1.27 -16.44 8.57
C ASP A 19 -2.27 -15.42 9.15
N ALA A 20 -2.71 -15.66 10.37
CA ALA A 20 -3.34 -14.68 11.22
C ALA A 20 -2.24 -13.73 11.68
N PHE A 21 -1.97 -12.69 10.88
CA PHE A 21 -1.10 -11.59 11.27
C PHE A 21 -1.74 -10.82 12.43
N ALA A 22 -1.41 -11.24 13.65
CA ALA A 22 -1.70 -10.52 14.88
C ALA A 22 -0.74 -9.33 15.02
N GLY A 23 -1.17 -8.16 14.53
CA GLY A 23 -0.55 -6.90 14.90
C GLY A 23 -0.82 -6.61 16.37
N LYS A 24 0.24 -6.52 17.18
CA LYS A 24 0.19 -6.02 18.56
C LYS A 24 -0.29 -4.56 18.55
N PHE A 25 -1.56 -4.32 18.82
CA PHE A 25 -2.04 -3.04 19.30
C PHE A 25 -2.48 -3.20 20.77
N GLY A 26 -2.02 -2.28 21.61
CA GLY A 26 -2.21 -2.33 23.07
C GLY A 26 -3.68 -2.21 23.49
N LYS A 27 -4.00 -2.81 24.65
CA LYS A 27 -5.34 -2.86 25.25
C LYS A 27 -5.97 -1.47 25.48
N ALA A 28 -7.30 -1.46 25.33
CA ALA A 28 -8.30 -0.54 25.90
C ALA A 28 -8.51 0.83 25.20
N GLY A 29 -8.92 0.76 23.93
CA GLY A 29 -9.86 1.68 23.32
C GLY A 29 -10.67 0.87 22.32
N THR A 30 -11.95 1.15 22.11
CA THR A 30 -12.76 0.45 21.10
C THR A 30 -12.10 0.65 19.74
N GLU A 31 -11.24 -0.29 19.34
CA GLU A 31 -10.45 -0.18 18.13
C GLU A 31 -11.41 -0.24 16.93
N GLY A 32 -11.69 0.92 16.32
CA GLY A 32 -12.54 0.98 15.14
C GLY A 32 -12.01 0.07 14.02
N ALA A 33 -12.93 -0.51 13.23
CA ALA A 33 -12.55 -1.36 12.11
C ALA A 33 -11.57 -0.66 11.16
N LEU A 34 -10.55 -1.41 10.69
CA LEU A 34 -9.60 -0.92 9.69
C LEU A 34 -10.33 -0.53 8.39
N ARG A 35 -9.99 0.65 7.87
CA ARG A 35 -10.49 1.20 6.61
C ARG A 35 -9.41 1.25 5.56
N VAL A 36 -9.82 1.38 4.30
CA VAL A 36 -8.93 1.51 3.15
C VAL A 36 -9.26 2.80 2.40
N ARG A 37 -8.23 3.53 2.00
CA ARG A 37 -8.30 4.56 0.96
C ARG A 37 -7.26 4.28 -0.10
N TYR A 38 -7.57 4.67 -1.32
CA TYR A 38 -6.64 4.60 -2.42
C TYR A 38 -6.78 5.80 -3.34
N PHE A 39 -5.77 6.01 -4.17
CA PHE A 39 -5.84 6.89 -5.32
C PHE A 39 -5.01 6.30 -6.45
N THR A 40 -5.49 6.48 -7.68
CA THR A 40 -4.79 6.09 -8.90
C THR A 40 -4.58 7.34 -9.75
N ALA A 41 -3.38 7.46 -10.30
CA ALA A 41 -3.00 8.53 -11.20
C ALA A 41 -2.06 8.01 -12.29
N GLU A 42 -1.94 8.77 -13.37
CA GLU A 42 -0.95 8.56 -14.40
C GLU A 42 0.39 9.20 -13.98
N ILE A 43 1.49 8.51 -14.27
CA ILE A 43 2.85 9.02 -14.26
C ILE A 43 3.13 9.45 -15.71
N PRO A 44 3.43 10.73 -15.96
CA PRO A 44 3.69 11.21 -17.31
C PRO A 44 4.92 10.49 -17.90
N PRO A 45 5.04 10.44 -19.24
CA PRO A 45 6.27 9.99 -19.90
C PRO A 45 7.51 10.75 -19.43
N ALA A 46 8.68 10.13 -19.57
CA ALA A 46 9.95 10.76 -19.22
C ALA A 46 10.23 12.06 -20.00
N SER A 47 9.73 12.17 -21.24
CA SER A 47 9.79 13.40 -22.04
C SER A 47 9.03 14.58 -21.42
N GLU A 48 8.10 14.31 -20.51
CA GLU A 48 7.26 15.29 -19.83
C GLU A 48 7.58 15.41 -18.33
N GLY A 49 8.74 14.87 -17.91
CA GLY A 49 9.25 14.95 -16.55
C GLY A 49 9.23 13.63 -15.79
N GLY A 50 8.47 12.62 -16.23
CA GLY A 50 8.56 11.25 -15.73
C GLY A 50 8.20 11.05 -14.26
N GLN A 51 7.62 12.03 -13.59
CA GLN A 51 7.44 12.03 -12.14
C GLN A 51 6.07 12.55 -11.73
N VAL A 52 5.53 12.00 -10.65
CA VAL A 52 4.27 12.46 -10.06
C VAL A 52 4.25 12.17 -8.56
N ARG A 53 3.68 13.09 -7.80
CA ARG A 53 3.31 12.89 -6.40
C ARG A 53 1.88 12.38 -6.34
N VAL A 54 1.65 11.25 -5.67
CA VAL A 54 0.30 10.70 -5.44
C VAL A 54 0.02 10.62 -3.95
N GLY A 55 -1.05 11.25 -3.52
CA GLY A 55 -1.47 11.31 -2.12
C GLY A 55 -2.84 10.70 -1.89
N VAL A 56 -3.04 10.12 -0.71
CA VAL A 56 -4.37 9.86 -0.16
C VAL A 56 -4.60 10.76 1.04
N LYS A 57 -5.80 11.34 1.11
CA LYS A 57 -6.24 12.08 2.29
C LYS A 57 -6.67 11.07 3.32
N LEU A 58 -6.38 11.27 4.60
CA LEU A 58 -6.79 10.42 5.73
C LEU A 58 -7.42 11.29 6.82
N PRO A 59 -8.30 10.75 7.69
CA PRO A 59 -8.74 11.48 8.88
C PRO A 59 -7.55 11.87 9.77
N LEU A 60 -7.67 12.98 10.49
CA LEU A 60 -6.64 13.40 11.46
C LEU A 60 -6.40 12.32 12.51
N GLY A 61 -5.13 12.12 12.86
CA GLY A 61 -4.70 11.10 13.80
C GLY A 61 -4.80 9.66 13.30
N ALA A 62 -5.25 9.42 12.06
CA ALA A 62 -5.37 8.06 11.51
C ALA A 62 -4.09 7.25 11.70
N LYS A 63 -4.21 6.09 12.35
CA LYS A 63 -3.09 5.17 12.54
C LYS A 63 -2.94 4.32 11.29
N ILE A 64 -1.81 4.45 10.61
CA ILE A 64 -1.52 3.71 9.38
C ILE A 64 -1.16 2.26 9.77
N ALA A 65 -1.91 1.30 9.25
CA ALA A 65 -1.63 -0.11 9.42
C ALA A 65 -0.80 -0.68 8.27
N LYS A 66 -1.04 -0.21 7.03
CA LYS A 66 -0.30 -0.66 5.85
C LYS A 66 -0.36 0.36 4.72
N THR A 67 0.78 0.56 4.07
CA THR A 67 0.89 1.35 2.82
C THR A 67 1.34 0.42 1.71
N LEU A 68 0.66 0.49 0.57
CA LEU A 68 0.98 -0.27 -0.63
C LEU A 68 1.05 0.68 -1.81
N VAL A 69 2.12 0.55 -2.59
CA VAL A 69 2.30 1.26 -3.86
C VAL A 69 2.34 0.21 -4.95
N PHE A 70 1.62 0.48 -6.04
CA PHE A 70 1.64 -0.32 -7.23
C PHE A 70 1.92 0.57 -8.43
N ILE A 71 2.68 0.07 -9.39
CA ILE A 71 2.92 0.76 -10.67
C ILE A 71 2.72 -0.24 -11.79
N ASP A 72 1.95 0.13 -12.81
CA ASP A 72 1.70 -0.70 -13.97
C ASP A 72 1.71 0.09 -15.29
N SER A 73 1.68 -0.65 -16.40
CA SER A 73 1.58 -0.11 -17.75
C SER A 73 0.18 0.38 -18.12
N GLU A 74 -0.85 -0.12 -17.45
CA GLU A 74 -2.27 0.17 -17.72
C GLU A 74 -3.01 0.47 -16.42
N ASP A 75 -4.08 1.28 -16.48
CA ASP A 75 -5.01 1.45 -15.37
C ASP A 75 -5.93 0.22 -15.26
N LYS A 76 -5.57 -0.71 -14.37
CA LYS A 76 -6.30 -1.96 -14.19
C LYS A 76 -7.44 -1.81 -13.18
N ALA A 77 -8.61 -2.36 -13.51
CA ALA A 77 -9.78 -2.34 -12.63
C ALA A 77 -9.52 -3.05 -11.29
N ASP A 78 -8.87 -4.21 -11.33
CA ASP A 78 -8.69 -5.11 -10.19
C ASP A 78 -7.29 -4.98 -9.57
N ARG A 79 -7.22 -4.72 -8.25
CA ARG A 79 -5.93 -4.52 -7.52
C ARG A 79 -4.97 -5.70 -7.65
N LYS A 80 -5.48 -6.93 -7.73
CA LYS A 80 -4.65 -8.16 -7.79
C LYS A 80 -3.76 -8.21 -9.04
N ASP A 81 -4.16 -7.51 -10.10
CA ASP A 81 -3.48 -7.52 -11.39
C ASP A 81 -2.42 -6.42 -11.49
N TRP A 82 -2.32 -5.56 -10.46
CA TRP A 82 -1.31 -4.52 -10.38
C TRP A 82 0.03 -5.05 -9.88
N SER A 83 1.11 -4.58 -10.49
CA SER A 83 2.46 -4.89 -10.04
C SER A 83 2.83 -4.11 -8.78
N LYS A 84 3.05 -4.84 -7.67
CA LYS A 84 3.36 -4.25 -6.36
C LYS A 84 4.82 -3.79 -6.29
N CYS A 85 5.04 -2.58 -5.75
CA CYS A 85 6.37 -2.10 -5.42
C CYS A 85 6.81 -2.54 -4.01
N ASP A 86 8.11 -2.73 -3.85
CA ASP A 86 8.76 -2.88 -2.56
C ASP A 86 8.98 -1.48 -1.97
N VAL A 87 8.18 -1.14 -0.95
CA VAL A 87 8.20 0.20 -0.32
C VAL A 87 9.45 0.44 0.52
N GLU A 88 10.11 -0.62 1.00
CA GLU A 88 11.32 -0.52 1.82
C GLU A 88 12.54 -0.34 0.93
N LYS A 89 12.64 -1.12 -0.15
CA LYS A 89 13.70 -1.00 -1.15
C LYS A 89 13.47 0.12 -2.15
N LYS A 90 12.26 0.68 -2.17
CA LYS A 90 11.79 1.71 -3.11
C LYS A 90 11.86 1.28 -4.59
N THR A 91 11.82 -0.02 -4.85
CA THR A 91 11.87 -0.60 -6.20
C THR A 91 10.51 -1.14 -6.62
N CYS A 92 10.26 -1.20 -7.92
CA CYS A 92 9.05 -1.79 -8.49
C CYS A 92 9.41 -2.96 -9.41
N ALA A 93 8.47 -3.90 -9.60
CA ALA A 93 8.68 -5.04 -10.51
C ALA A 93 8.86 -4.58 -11.97
N ILE A 94 8.25 -3.45 -12.32
CA ILE A 94 8.53 -2.76 -13.58
C ILE A 94 9.85 -2.00 -13.41
N GLY A 95 10.88 -2.44 -14.14
CA GLY A 95 12.25 -1.97 -13.99
C GLY A 95 12.51 -0.50 -14.41
N ASP A 96 11.56 0.13 -15.09
CA ASP A 96 11.65 1.56 -15.47
C ASP A 96 11.01 2.49 -14.43
N ALA A 97 10.42 1.96 -13.36
CA ALA A 97 9.74 2.77 -12.36
C ALA A 97 10.27 2.53 -10.93
N ARG A 98 10.22 3.57 -10.10
CA ARG A 98 10.67 3.52 -8.70
C ARG A 98 9.96 4.50 -7.80
N ILE A 99 10.07 4.26 -6.50
CA ILE A 99 9.62 5.19 -5.47
C ILE A 99 10.79 6.13 -5.13
N LEU A 100 10.55 7.43 -5.10
CA LEU A 100 11.56 8.40 -4.68
C LEU A 100 11.53 8.59 -3.16
N ARG A 101 10.35 8.93 -2.63
CA ARG A 101 10.15 9.24 -1.21
C ARG A 101 8.68 9.12 -0.82
N PHE A 102 8.46 8.95 0.49
CA PHE A 102 7.15 9.02 1.11
C PHE A 102 7.02 10.32 1.88
N HIS A 103 5.80 10.84 1.93
CA HIS A 103 5.43 12.05 2.65
C HIS A 103 4.31 11.75 3.62
N ARG A 104 4.42 12.33 4.81
CA ARG A 104 3.34 12.33 5.79
C ARG A 104 3.27 13.71 6.43
N GLU A 105 2.11 14.34 6.32
CA GLU A 105 1.91 15.71 6.81
C GLU A 105 0.50 15.84 7.39
N ASP A 106 0.37 16.53 8.51
CA ASP A 106 -0.94 16.93 9.04
C ASP A 106 -1.34 18.27 8.41
N ARG A 107 -2.52 18.31 7.78
CA ARG A 107 -3.19 19.52 7.32
C ARG A 107 -4.25 19.94 8.33
N GLU A 108 -4.84 21.11 8.14
CA GLU A 108 -5.87 21.65 9.04
C GLU A 108 -7.07 20.69 9.23
N LYS A 109 -7.46 19.96 8.17
CA LYS A 109 -8.69 19.14 8.16
C LYS A 109 -8.44 17.65 7.88
N TRP A 110 -7.23 17.26 7.51
CA TRP A 110 -6.88 15.87 7.18
C TRP A 110 -5.39 15.61 7.36
N GLN A 111 -4.99 14.35 7.36
CA GLN A 111 -3.59 13.96 7.26
C GLN A 111 -3.31 13.47 5.83
N ASP A 112 -2.24 13.93 5.21
CA ASP A 112 -1.77 13.43 3.93
C ASP A 112 -0.82 12.25 4.14
N LEU A 113 -1.01 11.21 3.33
CA LEU A 113 0.04 10.23 3.06
C LEU A 113 0.26 10.19 1.55
N ALA A 114 1.46 10.56 1.11
CA ALA A 114 1.80 10.61 -0.30
C ALA A 114 3.09 9.88 -0.62
N VAL A 115 3.25 9.55 -1.90
CA VAL A 115 4.45 8.95 -2.47
C VAL A 115 4.82 9.70 -3.74
N ASP A 116 6.09 10.03 -3.87
CA ASP A 116 6.66 10.50 -5.13
C ASP A 116 7.19 9.29 -5.87
N VAL A 117 6.79 9.15 -7.12
CA VAL A 117 7.21 8.06 -8.00
C VAL A 117 7.80 8.63 -9.28
N GLU A 118 8.70 7.85 -9.86
CA GLU A 118 9.35 8.17 -11.13
C GLU A 118 9.21 6.99 -12.09
N SER A 119 9.12 7.31 -13.37
CA SER A 119 9.19 6.43 -14.52
C SER A 119 10.18 7.00 -15.54
N SER A 120 11.14 6.19 -15.98
CA SER A 120 12.13 6.58 -17.00
C SER A 120 11.73 6.20 -18.43
N THR A 121 10.54 5.61 -18.62
CA THR A 121 10.05 5.22 -19.94
C THR A 121 9.40 6.39 -20.71
N GLN A 122 9.37 6.26 -22.04
CA GLN A 122 8.72 7.22 -22.95
C GLN A 122 7.21 6.97 -23.09
N ALA A 123 6.68 5.94 -22.44
CA ALA A 123 5.25 5.70 -22.34
C ALA A 123 4.73 6.11 -20.95
N PRO A 124 3.47 6.53 -20.82
CA PRO A 124 2.87 6.76 -19.50
C PRO A 124 2.84 5.46 -18.69
N ARG A 125 2.88 5.62 -17.37
CA ARG A 125 2.64 4.54 -16.41
C ARG A 125 1.47 4.92 -15.53
N PHE A 126 0.92 3.97 -14.81
CA PHE A 126 -0.11 4.22 -13.81
C PHE A 126 0.41 3.84 -12.45
N VAL A 127 0.13 4.67 -11.44
CA VAL A 127 0.47 4.42 -10.05
C VAL A 127 -0.79 4.37 -9.21
N LYS A 128 -0.83 3.41 -8.28
CA LYS A 128 -1.90 3.28 -7.29
C LYS A 128 -1.31 3.26 -5.89
N LEU A 129 -1.66 4.27 -5.10
CA LEU A 129 -1.36 4.31 -3.67
C LEU A 129 -2.57 3.77 -2.91
N THR A 130 -2.38 2.76 -2.07
CA THR A 130 -3.42 2.19 -1.20
C THR A 130 -2.96 2.21 0.24
N VAL A 131 -3.79 2.73 1.13
CA VAL A 131 -3.50 2.85 2.56
C VAL A 131 -4.60 2.21 3.37
N ARG A 132 -4.21 1.25 4.21
CA ARG A 132 -5.05 0.68 5.26
C ARG A 132 -4.75 1.39 6.56
N PHE A 133 -5.78 1.91 7.22
CA PHE A 133 -5.63 2.71 8.42
C PHE A 133 -6.77 2.47 9.41
N GLN A 134 -6.52 2.81 10.67
CA GLN A 134 -7.52 2.83 11.72
C GLN A 134 -7.93 4.28 12.00
N PRO A 135 -9.20 4.65 11.80
CA PRO A 135 -9.68 5.97 12.20
C PRO A 135 -9.59 6.11 13.72
N GLN A 136 -9.14 7.27 14.21
CA GLN A 136 -9.23 7.59 15.64
C GLN A 136 -10.63 8.13 15.96
N SER A 137 -11.03 8.05 17.22
CA SER A 137 -12.33 8.54 17.69
C SER A 137 -12.52 10.01 17.29
N GLY A 138 -13.48 10.27 16.41
CA GLY A 138 -13.73 11.60 15.86
C GLY A 138 -14.45 11.56 14.52
N PHE A 139 -14.80 12.75 14.02
CA PHE A 139 -15.39 12.91 12.69
C PHE A 139 -14.30 12.98 11.63
N ASP A 140 -14.55 12.30 10.51
CA ASP A 140 -13.70 12.34 9.32
C ASP A 140 -13.87 13.67 8.60
N ARG A 141 -12.88 14.57 8.70
CA ARG A 141 -12.91 15.91 8.11
C ARG A 141 -12.17 16.02 6.78
N SER A 142 -11.75 14.90 6.21
CA SER A 142 -10.96 14.88 4.97
C SER A 142 -11.72 15.23 3.70
N GLY A 143 -13.03 15.46 3.78
CA GLY A 143 -13.91 15.68 2.62
C GLY A 143 -14.18 14.41 1.82
N CYS A 144 -13.62 13.27 2.24
CA CYS A 144 -13.86 11.97 1.63
C CYS A 144 -15.10 11.31 2.25
N SER A 145 -16.02 10.83 1.43
CA SER A 145 -17.12 9.99 1.91
C SER A 145 -16.58 8.69 2.50
N ARG A 146 -17.25 8.17 3.53
CA ARG A 146 -16.97 6.82 4.08
C ARG A 146 -17.15 5.71 3.03
N THR A 147 -17.99 5.94 2.02
CA THR A 147 -18.26 4.98 0.93
C THR A 147 -17.30 5.15 -0.25
N ASN A 148 -16.67 6.32 -0.41
CA ASN A 148 -15.72 6.56 -1.48
C ASN A 148 -14.30 6.23 -1.03
N MET A 149 -13.85 5.02 -1.36
CA MET A 149 -12.49 4.56 -1.09
C MET A 149 -11.44 5.28 -1.96
N ARG A 150 -11.83 5.80 -3.14
CA ARG A 150 -10.94 6.59 -4.00
C ARG A 150 -10.93 8.03 -3.50
N CYS A 151 -10.01 8.33 -2.58
CA CYS A 151 -9.87 9.69 -2.06
C CYS A 151 -8.42 10.11 -1.88
N GLY A 152 -8.01 11.04 -2.73
CA GLY A 152 -6.62 11.45 -2.84
C GLY A 152 -6.45 12.51 -3.90
N TYR A 153 -5.21 12.70 -4.33
CA TYR A 153 -4.82 13.67 -5.33
C TYR A 153 -3.55 13.20 -6.04
N ALA A 154 -3.27 13.82 -7.18
CA ALA A 154 -1.98 13.76 -7.83
C ALA A 154 -1.52 15.17 -8.20
N GLY A 155 -0.21 15.37 -8.28
CA GLY A 155 0.39 16.65 -8.63
C GLY A 155 1.88 16.51 -8.94
N PRO A 156 2.55 17.61 -9.35
CA PRO A 156 3.98 17.61 -9.60
C PRO A 156 4.76 17.26 -8.32
N VAL A 157 5.98 16.73 -8.52
CA VAL A 157 6.93 16.52 -7.43
C VAL A 157 7.60 17.87 -7.10
N GLU A 158 7.45 18.32 -5.86
CA GLU A 158 8.13 19.51 -5.29
C GLU A 158 9.45 19.15 -4.59
#